data_AF-A0A968JNY7-F1
#
_entry.id   AF-A0A968JNY7-F1
#
_cell.length_a   1.000
_cell.length_b   1.000
_cell.length_c   1.000
_cell.angle_alpha   90.00
_cell.angle_beta   90.00
_cell.angle_gamma   90.00
#
_symmetry.space_group_name_H-M   'P 1'
#
loop_
_entity.id
_entity.type
_entity.pdbx_description
1 polymer ?
#
loop_
_entity_poly.entity_id
_entity_poly.type
_entity_poly.pdbx_seq_one_letter_code
_entity_poly.pdbx_strand_id
1 'polypeptide(L)'
;MDALTQAINESTSGIGFGKSAKCNINVNCPQGENWQEVKRGVCRIMMVANEGAFWCSGSLINNTLADGKPYVLSGDHCVEGITPMYDLWRFDFNYESPSCQNPAQNPTASSMLGCQLRSKWQDTDFLLVELLNNIPQHIIYF
;
A
#
# COMPACT_ATOMS: atom_id res chain seq x y z
N MET A 1 37.03 -9.46 -9.46
CA MET A 1 35.86 -8.89 -8.76
C MET A 1 35.36 -9.96 -7.83
N ASP A 2 35.19 -9.64 -6.55
CA ASP A 2 34.82 -10.63 -5.53
C ASP A 2 33.33 -10.99 -5.61
N ALA A 3 32.98 -12.19 -5.14
CA ALA A 3 31.60 -12.67 -5.11
C ALA A 3 30.68 -11.77 -4.25
N LEU A 4 31.25 -10.95 -3.37
CA LEU A 4 30.56 -9.94 -2.56
C LEU A 4 30.02 -8.79 -3.41
N THR A 5 30.79 -8.30 -4.38
CA THR A 5 30.35 -7.24 -5.30
C THR A 5 29.21 -7.73 -6.22
N GLN A 6 29.19 -9.02 -6.57
CA GLN A 6 28.11 -9.62 -7.38
C GLN A 6 26.82 -9.78 -6.56
N ALA A 7 26.89 -10.20 -5.30
CA ALA A 7 25.73 -10.32 -4.41
C ALA A 7 25.05 -8.96 -4.11
N ILE A 8 25.81 -7.87 -4.05
CA ILE A 8 25.28 -6.51 -3.84
C ILE A 8 24.53 -5.99 -5.09
N ASN A 9 25.00 -6.35 -6.29
CA ASN A 9 24.34 -5.98 -7.56
C ASN A 9 23.10 -6.83 -7.87
N GLU A 10 23.06 -8.09 -7.43
CA GLU A 10 21.88 -8.96 -7.63
C GLU A 10 20.77 -8.65 -6.60
N SER A 11 21.12 -8.26 -5.37
CA SER A 11 20.16 -7.97 -4.28
C SER A 11 19.42 -6.63 -4.37
N THR A 12 19.77 -5.74 -5.31
CA THR A 12 19.12 -4.43 -5.48
C THR A 12 18.30 -4.31 -6.77
N SER A 13 18.25 -5.34 -7.61
CA SER A 13 17.78 -5.20 -9.00
C SER A 13 16.27 -5.44 -9.24
N GLY A 14 15.54 -6.04 -8.28
CA GLY A 14 14.18 -6.56 -8.49
C GLY A 14 13.03 -5.91 -7.70
N ILE A 15 13.30 -5.02 -6.76
CA ILE A 15 12.28 -4.40 -5.90
C ILE A 15 12.28 -2.88 -6.03
N GLY A 16 11.10 -2.24 -6.00
CA GLY A 16 10.94 -0.79 -6.08
C GLY A 16 10.14 -0.29 -7.29
N PHE A 17 10.15 1.02 -7.50
CA PHE A 17 9.41 1.66 -8.59
C PHE A 17 9.86 1.13 -9.97
N GLY A 18 8.89 0.87 -10.85
CA GLY A 18 9.13 0.37 -12.20
C GLY A 18 9.56 -1.11 -12.27
N LYS A 19 9.47 -1.85 -11.16
CA LYS A 19 9.86 -3.27 -11.09
C LYS A 19 8.68 -4.26 -11.14
N SER A 20 7.44 -3.78 -11.21
CA SER A 20 6.30 -4.66 -11.43
C SER A 20 6.41 -5.37 -12.79
N ALA A 21 5.85 -6.59 -12.87
CA ALA A 21 5.89 -7.36 -14.10
C ALA A 21 5.14 -6.65 -15.24
N LYS A 22 5.61 -6.85 -16.49
CA LYS A 22 5.05 -6.22 -17.69
C LYS A 22 3.57 -6.53 -17.96
N CYS A 23 3.02 -7.57 -17.34
CA CYS A 23 1.60 -7.93 -17.47
C CYS A 23 0.65 -7.06 -16.64
N ASN A 24 1.16 -6.27 -15.70
CA ASN A 24 0.33 -5.38 -14.88
C ASN A 24 -0.15 -4.18 -15.71
N ILE A 25 -1.38 -3.74 -15.45
CA ILE A 25 -2.06 -2.67 -16.20
C ILE A 25 -2.20 -1.47 -15.28
N ASN A 26 -1.81 -0.28 -15.76
CA ASN A 26 -2.01 0.96 -15.02
C ASN A 26 -3.52 1.24 -14.89
N VAL A 27 -3.97 1.70 -13.71
CA VAL A 27 -5.39 1.96 -13.43
C VAL A 27 -6.02 3.05 -14.32
N ASN A 28 -5.19 3.88 -14.96
CA ASN A 28 -5.62 4.92 -15.90
C ASN A 28 -5.59 4.45 -17.37
N CYS A 29 -5.56 3.14 -17.61
CA CYS A 29 -5.87 2.51 -18.89
C CYS A 29 -7.38 2.28 -19.08
N PRO A 30 -7.88 2.00 -20.30
CA PRO A 30 -9.30 1.75 -20.57
C PRO A 30 -9.94 0.69 -19.66
N GLN A 31 -9.18 -0.33 -19.25
CA GLN A 31 -9.65 -1.38 -18.32
C GLN A 31 -10.03 -0.83 -16.93
N GLY A 32 -9.47 0.31 -16.56
CA GLY A 32 -9.67 0.98 -15.28
C GLY A 32 -10.77 2.05 -15.29
N GLU A 33 -11.44 2.30 -16.42
CA GLU A 33 -12.42 3.40 -16.55
C GLU A 33 -13.56 3.32 -15.53
N ASN A 34 -14.03 2.11 -15.20
CA ASN A 34 -15.10 1.91 -14.23
C ASN A 34 -14.63 1.92 -12.76
N TRP A 35 -13.31 2.04 -12.52
CA TRP A 35 -12.70 1.89 -11.20
C TRP A 35 -12.12 3.19 -10.64
N GLN A 36 -12.41 4.32 -11.30
CA GLN A 36 -11.83 5.63 -10.96
C GLN A 36 -12.23 6.14 -9.57
N GLU A 37 -13.38 5.70 -9.05
CA GLU A 37 -13.80 6.06 -7.70
C GLU A 37 -13.12 5.17 -6.66
N VAL A 38 -13.26 3.84 -6.77
CA VAL A 38 -12.74 2.91 -5.75
C VAL A 38 -11.21 2.88 -5.68
N LYS A 39 -10.49 3.18 -6.77
CA LYS A 39 -9.03 3.26 -6.75
C LYS A 39 -8.51 4.29 -5.74
N ARG A 40 -9.30 5.33 -5.45
CA ARG A 40 -8.92 6.40 -4.49
C ARG A 40 -8.78 5.86 -3.08
N GLY A 41 -9.52 4.78 -2.74
CA GLY A 41 -9.40 4.09 -1.46
C GLY A 41 -8.23 3.12 -1.38
N VAL A 42 -7.54 2.80 -2.49
CA VAL A 42 -6.40 1.87 -2.50
C VAL A 42 -5.12 2.61 -2.11
N CYS A 43 -4.30 1.96 -1.29
CA CYS A 43 -3.01 2.49 -0.87
C CYS A 43 -1.89 1.45 -0.99
N ARG A 44 -0.69 1.95 -1.24
CA ARG A 44 0.55 1.22 -0.97
C ARG A 44 0.97 1.51 0.47
N ILE A 45 1.33 0.48 1.22
CA ILE A 45 1.67 0.60 2.64
C ILE A 45 3.16 0.30 2.82
N MET A 46 3.92 1.29 3.29
CA MET A 46 5.26 1.07 3.86
C MET A 46 5.08 0.69 5.32
N MET A 47 5.34 -0.57 5.63
CA MET A 47 5.19 -1.11 6.97
C MET A 47 6.57 -1.19 7.62
N VAL A 48 6.67 -0.65 8.83
CA VAL A 48 7.91 -0.63 9.62
C VAL A 48 7.72 -1.54 10.83
N ALA A 49 8.75 -2.32 11.12
CA ALA A 49 8.83 -3.23 12.26
C ALA A 49 10.25 -3.21 12.83
N ASN A 50 10.44 -3.82 14.00
CA ASN A 50 11.77 -3.97 14.57
C ASN A 50 12.73 -4.75 13.63
N GLU A 51 12.18 -5.63 12.81
CA GLU A 51 12.90 -6.50 11.87
C GLU A 51 13.24 -5.81 10.55
N GLY A 52 12.67 -4.63 10.27
CA GLY A 52 12.93 -3.86 9.07
C GLY A 52 11.69 -3.18 8.48
N ALA A 53 11.74 -2.89 7.18
CA ALA A 53 10.64 -2.28 6.44
C ALA A 53 10.27 -3.09 5.20
N PHE A 54 8.97 -3.19 4.94
CA PHE A 54 8.40 -4.00 3.86
C PHE A 54 7.20 -3.29 3.24
N TRP A 55 6.76 -3.79 2.10
CA TRP A 55 5.67 -3.21 1.32
C TRP A 55 4.49 -4.17 1.25
N CYS A 56 3.31 -3.64 1.53
CA CYS A 56 2.03 -4.30 1.29
C CYS A 56 1.06 -3.32 0.63
N SER A 57 -0.17 -3.76 0.40
CA SER A 57 -1.26 -2.94 -0.11
C SER A 57 -2.45 -3.02 0.83
N GLY A 58 -3.33 -2.03 0.76
CA GLY A 58 -4.61 -2.07 1.47
C GLY A 58 -5.64 -1.19 0.80
N SER A 59 -6.87 -1.26 1.30
CA SER A 59 -7.98 -0.45 0.82
C SER A 59 -8.78 0.10 1.99
N LEU A 60 -9.22 1.35 1.87
CA LEU A 60 -10.19 1.93 2.78
C LEU A 60 -11.52 1.18 2.67
N ILE A 61 -12.12 0.85 3.80
CA ILE A 61 -13.43 0.20 3.87
C ILE A 61 -14.38 1.06 4.71
N ASN A 62 -15.61 1.21 4.23
CA ASN A 62 -16.65 1.88 4.99
C ASN A 62 -17.28 0.94 6.02
N ASN A 63 -18.10 1.51 6.90
CA ASN A 63 -18.87 0.77 7.89
C ASN A 63 -20.34 1.18 7.84
N THR A 64 -21.18 0.45 8.56
CA THR A 64 -22.64 0.63 8.53
C THR A 64 -23.13 1.97 9.09
N LEU A 65 -22.28 2.70 9.84
CA LEU A 65 -22.60 4.03 10.34
C LEU A 65 -22.27 5.14 9.33
N ALA A 66 -21.52 4.84 8.26
CA ALA A 66 -21.04 5.81 7.28
C ALA A 66 -20.38 7.05 7.93
N ASP A 67 -19.64 6.83 9.02
CA ASP A 67 -19.06 7.87 9.87
C ASP A 67 -17.68 8.37 9.39
N GLY A 68 -17.20 7.84 8.27
CA GLY A 68 -15.91 8.22 7.68
C GLY A 68 -14.69 7.73 8.45
N LYS A 69 -14.83 6.76 9.36
CA LYS A 69 -13.69 6.19 10.08
C LYS A 69 -12.65 5.60 9.13
N PRO A 70 -11.35 5.91 9.31
CA PRO A 70 -10.29 5.59 8.37
C PRO A 70 -9.82 4.12 8.48
N TYR A 71 -10.72 3.17 8.28
CA TYR A 71 -10.40 1.74 8.32
C TYR A 71 -9.71 1.29 7.03
N VAL A 72 -8.52 0.69 7.16
CA VAL A 72 -7.79 0.07 6.05
C VAL A 72 -7.76 -1.44 6.24
N LEU A 73 -8.26 -2.17 5.23
CA LEU A 73 -8.16 -3.62 5.13
C LEU A 73 -6.90 -4.02 4.34
N SER A 74 -6.15 -4.99 4.85
CA SER A 74 -4.94 -5.56 4.26
C SER A 74 -4.83 -7.06 4.61
N GLY A 75 -3.68 -7.69 4.38
CA GLY A 75 -3.40 -9.10 4.70
C GLY A 75 -2.76 -9.31 6.06
N ASP A 76 -3.09 -10.39 6.78
CA ASP A 76 -2.44 -10.75 8.05
C ASP A 76 -0.99 -11.21 7.83
N HIS A 77 -0.71 -11.88 6.71
CA HIS A 77 0.63 -12.32 6.33
C HIS A 77 1.64 -11.16 6.25
N CYS A 78 1.16 -9.91 6.05
CA CYS A 78 2.00 -8.71 6.08
C CYS A 78 2.60 -8.44 7.47
N VAL A 79 1.99 -8.98 8.53
CA VAL A 79 2.44 -8.80 9.92
C VAL A 79 2.78 -10.11 10.62
N GLU A 80 2.86 -11.20 9.87
CA GLU A 80 3.22 -12.51 10.42
C GLU A 80 4.72 -12.56 10.72
N GLY A 81 5.06 -13.03 11.93
CA GLY A 81 6.46 -13.26 12.34
C GLY A 81 7.30 -12.00 12.56
N ILE A 82 6.67 -10.82 12.64
CA ILE A 82 7.35 -9.54 12.87
C ILE A 82 6.76 -8.79 14.07
N THR A 83 7.42 -7.70 14.48
CA THR A 83 6.99 -6.79 15.55
C THR A 83 6.64 -5.42 14.96
N PRO A 84 5.36 -5.17 14.56
CA PRO A 84 4.97 -3.93 13.90
C PRO A 84 5.16 -2.68 14.76
N MET A 85 5.72 -1.64 14.16
CA MET A 85 5.79 -0.28 14.71
C MET A 85 4.70 0.58 14.05
N TYR A 86 3.45 0.37 14.46
CA TYR A 86 2.27 0.93 13.75
C TYR A 86 2.29 2.46 13.58
N ASP A 87 2.90 3.20 14.50
CA ASP A 87 3.04 4.67 14.41
C ASP A 87 3.96 5.12 13.27
N LEU A 88 4.84 4.24 12.78
CA LEU A 88 5.79 4.53 11.70
C LEU A 88 5.31 4.04 10.32
N TRP A 89 4.12 3.43 10.25
CA TRP A 89 3.58 2.95 8.99
C TRP A 89 3.12 4.11 8.12
N ARG A 90 3.45 4.06 6.82
CA ARG A 90 3.07 5.06 5.82
C ARG A 90 2.11 4.49 4.81
N PHE A 91 0.99 5.17 4.59
CA PHE A 91 -0.05 4.79 3.64
C PHE A 91 -0.05 5.79 2.49
N ASP A 92 0.39 5.33 1.31
CA ASP A 92 0.51 6.12 0.08
C ASP A 92 -0.75 5.96 -0.77
N PHE A 93 -1.67 6.91 -0.69
CA PHE A 93 -2.84 7.00 -1.56
C PHE A 93 -2.51 7.72 -2.87
N ASN A 94 -3.32 7.51 -3.90
CA ASN A 94 -3.12 8.08 -5.25
C ASN A 94 -1.72 7.77 -5.82
N TYR A 95 -1.10 6.66 -5.39
CA TYR A 95 0.17 6.18 -5.90
C TYR A 95 -0.06 5.40 -7.21
N GLU A 96 -0.19 6.13 -8.31
CA GLU A 96 -0.56 5.57 -9.62
C GLU A 96 0.15 6.28 -10.77
N SER A 97 0.20 5.64 -11.94
CA SER A 97 0.63 6.33 -13.16
C SER A 97 -0.40 7.39 -13.56
N PRO A 98 -0.01 8.62 -13.96
CA PRO A 98 -0.95 9.65 -14.41
C PRO A 98 -1.66 9.30 -15.73
N SER A 99 -1.23 8.25 -16.43
CA SER A 99 -1.84 7.79 -17.69
C SER A 99 -1.74 6.28 -17.82
N CYS A 100 -2.19 5.72 -18.95
CA CYS A 100 -2.01 4.30 -19.24
C CYS A 100 -0.53 3.89 -19.44
N GLN A 101 0.35 4.85 -19.77
CA GLN A 101 1.78 4.58 -19.95
C GLN A 101 2.52 4.48 -18.62
N ASN A 102 3.61 3.71 -18.57
CA ASN A 102 4.48 3.69 -17.39
C ASN A 102 5.19 5.05 -17.24
N PRO A 103 5.15 5.68 -16.06
CA PRO A 103 5.83 6.96 -15.86
C PRO A 103 7.34 6.74 -15.78
N ALA A 104 8.12 7.71 -16.24
CA ALA A 104 9.58 7.66 -16.16
C ALA A 104 10.10 7.88 -14.73
N GLN A 105 9.29 8.51 -13.88
CA GLN A 105 9.62 8.86 -12.51
C GLN A 105 8.58 8.31 -11.54
N ASN A 106 9.01 8.10 -10.31
CA ASN A 106 8.17 7.62 -9.23
C ASN A 106 7.03 8.64 -8.98
N PRO A 107 5.75 8.25 -9.08
CA PRO A 107 4.65 9.20 -8.90
C PRO A 107 4.57 9.71 -7.47
N THR A 108 4.08 10.94 -7.32
CA THR A 108 3.78 11.54 -6.02
C THR A 108 2.55 10.85 -5.42
N ALA A 109 2.60 10.56 -4.11
CA ALA A 109 1.49 10.01 -3.35
C ALA A 109 0.95 11.02 -2.34
N SER A 110 -0.33 10.87 -1.99
CA SER A 110 -0.92 11.47 -0.79
C SER A 110 -0.64 10.54 0.39
N SER A 111 0.38 10.83 1.19
CA SER A 111 0.81 9.94 2.28
C SER A 111 0.16 10.29 3.62
N MET A 112 -0.25 9.27 4.36
CA MET A 112 -0.69 9.35 5.76
C MET A 112 0.23 8.50 6.65
N LEU A 113 0.45 8.91 7.90
CA LEU A 113 1.35 8.25 8.83
C LEU A 113 0.58 7.72 10.05
N GLY A 114 0.93 6.52 10.47
CA GLY A 114 0.48 5.91 11.71
C GLY A 114 -0.88 5.24 11.62
N CYS A 115 -1.04 4.15 12.36
CA CYS A 115 -2.30 3.44 12.50
C CYS A 115 -2.43 2.73 13.85
N GLN A 116 -3.60 2.20 14.14
CA GLN A 116 -3.88 1.29 15.25
C GLN A 116 -4.42 -0.02 14.70
N LEU A 117 -3.92 -1.14 15.22
CA LEU A 117 -4.53 -2.45 14.97
C LEU A 117 -5.95 -2.48 15.53
N ARG A 118 -6.92 -2.96 14.73
CA ARG A 118 -8.30 -3.18 15.16
C ARG A 118 -8.63 -4.66 15.25
N SER A 119 -8.27 -5.43 14.24
CA SER A 119 -8.43 -6.89 14.24
C SER A 119 -7.55 -7.52 13.18
N LYS A 120 -7.26 -8.81 13.34
CA LYS A 120 -6.60 -9.63 12.34
C LYS A 120 -6.94 -11.09 12.55
N TRP A 121 -6.87 -11.91 11.50
CA TRP A 121 -7.07 -13.35 11.61
C TRP A 121 -6.28 -14.10 10.56
N GLN A 122 -5.48 -15.07 11.01
CA GLN A 122 -4.54 -15.80 10.17
C GLN A 122 -5.24 -16.74 9.18
N ASP A 123 -6.30 -17.46 9.60
CA ASP A 123 -6.94 -18.47 8.73
C ASP A 123 -7.57 -17.87 7.47
N THR A 124 -7.95 -16.59 7.52
CA THR A 124 -8.55 -15.86 6.39
C THR A 124 -7.64 -14.75 5.87
N ASP A 125 -6.40 -14.67 6.36
CA ASP A 125 -5.38 -13.71 5.96
C ASP A 125 -5.88 -12.25 5.91
N PHE A 126 -6.63 -11.80 6.93
CA PHE A 126 -7.10 -10.42 6.97
C PHE A 126 -6.46 -9.63 8.11
N LEU A 127 -6.17 -8.36 7.82
CA LEU A 127 -5.68 -7.37 8.76
C LEU A 127 -6.54 -6.10 8.62
N LEU A 128 -7.12 -5.65 9.73
CA LEU A 128 -7.85 -4.39 9.82
C LEU A 128 -7.10 -3.42 10.74
N VAL A 129 -6.75 -2.26 10.20
CA VAL A 129 -6.15 -1.15 10.94
C VAL A 129 -7.00 0.11 10.79
N GLU A 130 -6.89 1.03 11.74
CA GLU A 130 -7.49 2.36 11.68
C GLU A 130 -6.38 3.42 11.64
N LEU A 131 -6.39 4.32 10.65
CA LEU A 131 -5.38 5.38 10.58
C LEU A 131 -5.54 6.37 11.75
N LEU A 132 -4.44 6.99 12.19
CA LEU A 132 -4.47 7.96 13.29
C LEU A 132 -5.12 9.31 12.91
N ASN A 133 -5.27 9.58 11.61
CA ASN A 133 -5.80 10.83 11.08
C ASN A 133 -7.03 10.57 10.21
N ASN A 134 -7.95 11.52 10.19
CA ASN A 134 -9.13 11.47 9.32
C ASN A 134 -8.73 11.46 7.84
N ILE A 135 -9.52 10.75 7.02
CA ILE A 135 -9.33 10.71 5.58
C ILE A 135 -9.59 12.10 4.97
N PRO A 136 -8.64 12.68 4.21
CA PRO A 136 -8.89 13.90 3.46
C PRO A 136 -10.08 13.74 2.50
N GLN A 137 -10.90 14.78 2.36
CA GLN A 137 -12.13 14.76 1.54
C GLN A 137 -11.92 14.38 0.06
N HIS A 138 -10.68 14.46 -0.44
CA HIS A 138 -10.33 14.04 -1.80
C HIS A 138 -10.04 12.53 -1.94
N ILE A 139 -10.17 11.74 -0.87
CA ILE A 139 -10.10 10.28 -0.89
C ILE A 139 -11.51 9.76 -0.56
N ILE A 140 -12.21 9.26 -1.58
CA ILE A 140 -13.58 8.72 -1.46
C ILE A 140 -13.49 7.19 -1.46
N TYR A 141 -14.20 6.56 -0.53
CA TYR A 141 -14.35 5.12 -0.41
C TYR A 141 -15.79 4.82 0.03
N PHE A 142 -16.30 3.65 -0.37
CA PHE A 142 -17.71 3.27 -0.20
C PHE A 142 -17.89 2.13 0.78
#